data_AF-A0A0R0LR99-F1
#
_entry.id   AF-A0A0R0LR99-F1
#
_cell.length_a   1.000
_cell.length_b   1.000
_cell.length_c   1.000
_cell.angle_alpha   90.00
_cell.angle_beta   90.00
_cell.angle_gamma   90.00
#
_symmetry.space_group_name_H-M   'P 1'
#
loop_
_entity.id
_entity.type
_entity.pdbx_description
1 polymer ?
#
loop_
_entity_poly.entity_id
_entity_poly.type
_entity_poly.pdbx_seq_one_letter_code
_entity_poly.pdbx_strand_id
1 'polypeptide(L)'
;MWCISAQSLFKNPTLSHIFTIKNNPIVSKSFIAGAGLYSERMYDKGEAVLFYDGDQVSKEQGDKLDELYQKAGLFYMFKLDKRFYIDGTVLSDKCKFINHGCNQKKNQRPIQRNNPFLNCESSKLSNFCQSNCQATSILTGSRKKILIQTERIITEGEEFAYDYGKKKVFTCNCEFRGR
;
A
#
# COMPACT_ATOMS: atom_id res chain seq x y z
N MET A 1 -0.48 32.71 -16.27
CA MET A 1 -0.90 31.80 -15.19
C MET A 1 -0.52 30.39 -15.63
N TRP A 2 0.65 29.89 -15.21
CA TRP A 2 1.14 28.58 -15.66
C TRP A 2 0.41 27.48 -14.89
N CYS A 3 -0.56 26.85 -15.54
CA CYS A 3 -1.26 25.69 -15.03
C CYS A 3 -0.27 24.50 -15.06
N ILE A 4 0.28 24.13 -13.90
CA ILE A 4 1.11 22.94 -13.77
C ILE A 4 0.20 21.75 -14.02
N SER A 5 0.27 21.16 -15.21
CA SER A 5 -0.52 19.96 -15.55
C SER A 5 -0.16 18.83 -14.59
N ALA A 6 -1.10 17.92 -14.31
CA ALA A 6 -0.89 16.75 -13.44
C ALA A 6 0.36 15.94 -13.85
N GLN A 7 0.75 15.99 -15.13
CA GLN A 7 1.97 15.38 -15.67
C GLN A 7 3.28 15.99 -15.13
N SER A 8 3.26 17.23 -14.67
CA SER A 8 4.45 17.91 -14.13
C SER A 8 4.74 17.53 -12.67
N LEU A 9 3.71 17.08 -11.93
CA LEU A 9 3.87 16.56 -10.57
C LEU A 9 4.65 15.24 -10.54
N PHE A 10 4.48 14.41 -11.57
CA PHE A 10 5.28 13.20 -11.77
C PHE A 10 6.76 13.50 -12.08
N LYS A 11 7.09 14.72 -12.53
CA LYS A 11 8.45 15.12 -12.93
C LYS A 11 9.25 15.78 -11.80
N ASN A 12 8.61 16.23 -10.72
CA ASN A 12 9.32 16.88 -9.61
C ASN A 12 9.05 16.20 -8.24
N PRO A 13 9.89 15.24 -7.84
CA PRO A 13 9.72 14.40 -6.65
C PRO A 13 10.04 15.08 -5.31
N THR A 14 10.46 16.34 -5.31
CA THR A 14 10.49 17.19 -4.10
C THR A 14 9.13 17.78 -3.76
N LEU A 15 8.15 17.67 -4.66
CA LEU A 15 6.78 18.12 -4.46
C LEU A 15 5.88 17.03 -3.84
N SER A 16 6.43 16.01 -3.19
CA SER A 16 5.66 14.96 -2.50
C SER A 16 4.62 15.56 -1.54
N HIS A 17 5.00 16.59 -0.79
CA HIS A 17 4.10 17.35 0.08
C HIS A 17 2.98 18.06 -0.70
N ILE A 18 3.25 18.63 -1.88
CA ILE A 18 2.24 19.29 -2.72
C ILE A 18 1.27 18.26 -3.34
N PHE A 19 1.76 17.06 -3.64
CA PHE A 19 0.95 15.96 -4.13
C PHE A 19 -0.06 15.48 -3.06
N THR A 20 0.38 15.36 -1.80
CA THR A 20 -0.46 15.02 -0.65
C THR A 20 -1.49 16.11 -0.30
N ILE A 21 -1.21 17.38 -0.60
CA ILE A 21 -2.14 18.50 -0.31
C ILE A 21 -3.33 18.54 -1.28
N LYS A 22 -3.18 18.07 -2.53
CA LYS A 22 -4.29 18.05 -3.50
C LYS A 22 -5.15 16.78 -3.41
N ASN A 23 -4.58 15.69 -2.88
CA ASN A 23 -5.21 14.38 -2.77
C ASN A 23 -5.11 13.98 -1.30
N ASN A 24 -6.13 14.29 -0.51
CA ASN A 24 -6.07 14.13 0.94
C ASN A 24 -6.89 12.91 1.38
N PRO A 25 -6.47 11.67 1.12
CA PRO A 25 -7.20 10.52 1.62
C PRO A 25 -7.31 10.58 3.15
N ILE A 26 -8.40 10.07 3.70
CA ILE A 26 -8.68 10.11 5.14
C ILE A 26 -8.36 8.79 5.81
N VAL A 27 -7.98 8.86 7.08
CA VAL A 27 -7.76 7.69 7.91
C VAL A 27 -9.05 7.43 8.67
N SER A 28 -9.59 6.22 8.55
CA SER A 28 -10.76 5.78 9.28
C SER A 28 -10.60 4.33 9.75
N LYS A 29 -11.56 3.81 10.49
CA LYS A 29 -11.57 2.41 10.93
C LYS A 29 -11.68 1.49 9.70
N SER A 30 -10.71 0.61 9.54
CA SER A 30 -10.62 -0.30 8.38
C SER A 30 -11.65 -1.43 8.44
N PHE A 31 -12.10 -1.88 7.27
CA PHE A 31 -12.82 -3.16 7.12
C PHE A 31 -11.88 -4.37 7.04
N ILE A 32 -10.60 -4.16 6.72
CA ILE A 32 -9.56 -5.19 6.60
C ILE A 32 -8.84 -5.41 7.94
N ALA A 33 -8.18 -4.37 8.46
CA ALA A 33 -7.41 -4.43 9.70
C ALA A 33 -7.13 -3.04 10.29
N GLY A 34 -7.37 -2.88 11.60
CA GLY A 34 -7.00 -1.66 12.32
C GLY A 34 -7.61 -0.37 11.72
N ALA A 35 -6.73 0.54 11.31
CA ALA A 35 -7.08 1.75 10.59
C ALA A 35 -6.74 1.60 9.09
N GLY A 36 -7.56 2.19 8.24
CA GLY A 36 -7.50 2.12 6.79
C GLY A 36 -7.40 3.50 6.18
N LEU A 37 -6.81 3.58 4.99
CA LEU A 37 -6.77 4.81 4.21
C LEU A 37 -7.90 4.80 3.19
N TYR A 38 -8.70 5.87 3.16
CA TYR A 38 -9.90 5.97 2.35
C TYR A 38 -9.84 7.15 1.38
N SER A 39 -10.43 6.92 0.23
CA SER A 39 -10.64 7.91 -0.82
C SER A 39 -11.65 8.99 -0.39
N GLU A 40 -11.31 10.26 -0.53
CA GLU A 40 -12.26 11.40 -0.41
C GLU A 40 -12.81 11.88 -1.77
N ARG A 41 -12.43 11.23 -2.87
CA ARG A 41 -12.89 11.59 -4.23
C ARG A 41 -12.69 10.44 -5.20
N MET A 42 -13.29 10.50 -6.38
CA MET A 42 -12.93 9.52 -7.42
C MET A 42 -11.46 9.65 -7.85
N TYR A 43 -10.78 8.52 -8.07
CA TYR A 43 -9.46 8.44 -8.68
C TYR A 43 -9.51 7.66 -9.99
N ASP A 44 -8.82 8.16 -11.00
CA ASP A 44 -8.67 7.45 -12.27
C ASP A 44 -7.66 6.31 -12.15
N LYS A 45 -7.71 5.34 -13.06
CA LYS A 45 -6.71 4.26 -13.14
C LYS A 45 -5.31 4.83 -13.43
N GLY A 46 -4.31 4.39 -12.67
CA GLY A 46 -2.93 4.85 -12.81
C GLY A 46 -2.68 6.22 -12.16
N GLU A 47 -3.69 6.79 -11.51
CA GLU A 47 -3.52 8.01 -10.75
C GLU A 47 -2.68 7.74 -9.50
N ALA A 48 -1.74 8.63 -9.21
CA ALA A 48 -0.95 8.52 -8.01
C ALA A 48 -1.80 8.87 -6.77
N VAL A 49 -1.65 8.06 -5.74
CA VAL A 49 -2.29 8.27 -4.43
C VAL A 49 -1.31 8.99 -3.51
N LEU A 50 -0.13 8.40 -3.30
CA LEU A 50 0.90 8.97 -2.42
C LEU A 50 2.28 8.36 -2.69
N PHE A 51 3.31 8.99 -2.12
CA PHE A 51 4.63 8.43 -2.02
C PHE A 51 4.78 7.66 -0.71
N TYR A 52 5.31 6.45 -0.79
CA TYR A 52 5.78 5.75 0.39
C TYR A 52 7.17 6.30 0.73
N ASP A 53 7.19 7.27 1.65
CA ASP A 53 8.40 7.95 2.08
C ASP A 53 9.05 7.20 3.25
N GLY A 54 10.37 7.18 3.26
CA GLY A 54 11.14 6.39 4.21
C GLY A 54 12.64 6.39 3.90
N ASP A 55 13.41 5.90 4.85
CA ASP A 55 14.87 5.86 4.75
C ASP A 55 15.32 4.66 3.93
N GLN A 56 16.25 4.88 2.99
CA GLN A 56 16.84 3.78 2.25
C GLN A 56 17.86 3.04 3.13
N VAL A 57 17.56 1.80 3.48
CA VAL A 57 18.42 0.94 4.30
C VAL A 57 19.03 -0.18 3.47
N SER A 58 20.24 -0.61 3.84
CA SER A 58 20.91 -1.74 3.17
C SER A 58 20.13 -3.04 3.39
N LYS A 59 20.34 -4.04 2.53
CA LYS A 59 19.71 -5.35 2.69
C LYS A 59 19.96 -5.97 4.07
N GLU A 60 21.21 -5.93 4.54
CA GLU A 60 21.57 -6.53 5.82
C GLU A 60 20.86 -5.87 6.99
N GLN A 61 20.84 -4.53 7.02
CA GLN A 61 20.14 -3.79 8.07
C GLN A 61 18.62 -3.97 7.95
N GLY A 62 18.10 -3.90 6.72
CA GLY A 62 16.68 -4.05 6.44
C GLY A 62 16.14 -5.42 6.82
N ASP A 63 16.89 -6.50 6.60
CA ASP A 63 16.47 -7.85 7.02
C ASP A 63 16.37 -7.94 8.57
N LYS A 64 17.34 -7.35 9.31
CA LYS A 64 17.32 -7.32 10.78
C LYS A 64 16.13 -6.50 11.31
N LEU A 65 15.90 -5.31 10.73
CA LEU A 65 14.78 -4.44 11.11
C LEU A 65 13.42 -5.04 10.74
N ASP A 66 13.29 -5.66 9.57
CA ASP A 66 12.04 -6.32 9.14
C ASP A 66 11.68 -7.48 10.09
N GLU A 67 12.67 -8.24 10.58
CA GLU A 67 12.42 -9.28 11.58
C GLU A 67 11.95 -8.68 12.92
N LEU A 68 12.58 -7.60 13.39
CA LEU A 68 12.20 -6.89 14.61
C LEU A 68 10.79 -6.31 14.51
N TYR A 69 10.46 -5.66 13.40
CA TYR A 69 9.14 -5.08 13.16
C TYR A 69 8.06 -6.15 13.05
N GLN A 70 8.32 -7.25 12.35
CA GLN A 70 7.38 -8.37 12.27
C GLN A 70 7.07 -9.00 13.63
N LYS A 71 8.08 -9.14 14.51
CA LYS A 71 7.85 -9.60 15.90
C LYS A 71 6.96 -8.65 16.70
N ALA A 72 6.97 -7.36 16.36
CA ALA A 72 6.08 -6.35 16.94
C ALA A 72 4.74 -6.19 16.18
N GLY A 73 4.49 -6.98 15.13
CA GLY A 73 3.30 -6.85 14.29
C GLY A 73 3.29 -5.61 13.38
N LEU A 74 4.45 -4.99 13.17
CA LEU A 74 4.64 -3.79 12.35
C LEU A 74 5.22 -4.17 10.98
N PHE A 75 4.72 -3.53 9.92
CA PHE A 75 5.08 -3.86 8.54
C PHE A 75 5.54 -2.61 7.76
N TYR A 76 6.58 -1.94 8.24
CA TYR A 76 7.07 -0.69 7.67
C TYR A 76 8.21 -0.85 6.65
N MET A 77 8.67 -2.09 6.44
CA MET A 77 9.76 -2.36 5.50
C MET A 77 9.21 -2.65 4.09
N PHE A 78 9.66 -1.85 3.12
CA PHE A 78 9.38 -2.05 1.70
C PHE A 78 10.65 -2.51 0.98
N LYS A 79 10.61 -3.69 0.36
CA LYS A 79 11.76 -4.19 -0.40
C LYS A 79 11.86 -3.48 -1.75
N LEU A 80 12.91 -2.69 -1.93
CA LEU A 80 13.13 -1.90 -3.13
C LEU A 80 13.80 -2.72 -4.24
N ASP A 81 14.91 -3.38 -3.93
CA ASP A 81 15.61 -4.28 -4.85
C ASP A 81 16.43 -5.35 -4.10
N LYS A 82 17.43 -5.96 -4.79
CA LYS A 82 18.29 -6.97 -4.17
C LYS A 82 19.24 -6.40 -3.12
N ARG A 83 19.47 -5.08 -3.10
CA ARG A 83 20.48 -4.41 -2.27
C ARG A 83 19.87 -3.52 -1.19
N PHE A 84 18.65 -3.03 -1.41
CA PHE A 84 18.06 -2.02 -0.54
C PHE A 84 16.61 -2.31 -0.16
N TYR A 85 16.25 -1.79 1.00
CA TYR A 85 14.88 -1.59 1.45
C TYR A 85 14.61 -0.09 1.63
N ILE A 86 13.33 0.27 1.70
CA ILE A 86 12.85 1.55 2.22
C ILE A 86 12.19 1.26 3.57
N ASP A 87 12.70 1.89 4.62
CA ASP A 87 12.16 1.86 5.96
C ASP A 87 11.17 3.01 6.16
N GLY A 88 9.89 2.68 6.16
CA GLY A 88 8.78 3.61 6.36
C GLY A 88 8.51 3.96 7.83
N THR A 89 9.42 3.64 8.76
CA THR A 89 9.30 4.04 10.18
C THR A 89 9.34 5.56 10.34
N VAL A 90 10.01 6.26 9.41
CA VAL A 90 9.89 7.72 9.29
C VAL A 90 8.41 8.05 9.08
N LEU A 91 7.88 8.92 9.95
CA LEU A 91 6.46 9.26 10.14
C LEU A 91 5.76 9.82 8.87
N SER A 92 5.73 9.10 7.76
CA SER A 92 4.90 9.45 6.62
C SER A 92 3.44 9.19 7.01
N ASP A 93 2.66 10.26 7.05
CA ASP A 93 1.53 10.39 7.96
C ASP A 93 0.40 9.40 7.66
N LYS A 94 0.19 9.07 6.38
CA LYS A 94 -0.99 8.33 5.91
C LYS A 94 -0.71 7.00 5.21
N CYS A 95 0.49 6.80 4.66
CA CYS A 95 0.83 5.63 3.83
C CYS A 95 0.76 4.32 4.61
N LYS A 96 1.10 4.36 5.90
CA LYS A 96 1.05 3.22 6.83
C LYS A 96 -0.35 2.65 7.06
N PHE A 97 -1.40 3.39 6.69
CA PHE A 97 -2.79 2.96 6.82
C PHE A 97 -3.35 2.31 5.56
N ILE A 98 -2.60 2.27 4.44
CA ILE A 98 -3.04 1.50 3.27
C ILE A 98 -2.82 0.04 3.60
N ASN A 99 -3.90 -0.73 3.73
CA ASN A 99 -3.84 -2.12 4.16
C ASN A 99 -3.42 -3.09 3.05
N HIS A 100 -3.17 -4.33 3.46
CA HIS A 100 -2.94 -5.43 2.53
C HIS A 100 -4.24 -5.81 1.81
N GLY A 101 -4.20 -5.77 0.48
CA GLY A 101 -5.20 -6.39 -0.39
C GLY A 101 -4.68 -7.70 -0.99
N CYS A 102 -5.46 -8.76 -0.85
CA CYS A 102 -5.32 -10.01 -1.58
C CYS A 102 -5.46 -9.76 -3.09
N ASN A 103 -4.43 -10.10 -3.85
CA ASN A 103 -4.48 -10.04 -5.30
C ASN A 103 -4.88 -11.42 -5.87
N GLN A 104 -6.12 -11.54 -6.35
CA GLN A 104 -6.65 -12.78 -6.95
C GLN A 104 -5.97 -13.14 -8.29
N LYS A 105 -5.21 -12.23 -8.92
CA LYS A 105 -4.62 -12.43 -10.25
C LYS A 105 -3.48 -13.46 -10.31
N LYS A 106 -3.08 -14.08 -9.19
CA LYS A 106 -2.03 -15.12 -9.17
C LYS A 106 -2.69 -16.49 -9.07
N ASN A 107 -2.86 -17.16 -10.22
CA ASN A 107 -3.18 -18.58 -10.37
C ASN A 107 -2.35 -19.48 -9.43
N GLN A 108 -2.74 -19.56 -8.16
CA GLN A 108 -2.13 -20.43 -7.18
C GLN A 108 -3.11 -21.57 -6.96
N ARG A 109 -2.72 -22.76 -7.42
CA ARG A 109 -3.41 -24.02 -7.08
C ARG A 109 -3.65 -24.06 -5.57
N PRO A 110 -4.81 -24.55 -5.10
CA PRO A 110 -5.15 -24.54 -3.69
C PRO A 110 -4.14 -25.40 -2.90
N ILE A 111 -3.34 -24.77 -2.05
CA ILE A 111 -2.46 -25.48 -1.11
C ILE A 111 -3.14 -25.44 0.26
N GLN A 112 -3.67 -26.61 0.64
CA GLN A 112 -4.02 -27.17 1.94
C GLN A 112 -4.77 -26.32 2.99
N ARG A 113 -5.76 -27.00 3.59
CA ARG A 113 -6.91 -26.56 4.41
C ARG A 113 -6.68 -25.66 5.65
N ASN A 114 -5.46 -25.20 5.93
CA ASN A 114 -5.16 -24.35 7.09
C ASN A 114 -4.42 -23.05 6.71
N ASN A 115 -4.75 -22.50 5.54
CA ASN A 115 -4.13 -21.29 5.05
C ASN A 115 -5.04 -20.07 5.30
N PRO A 116 -4.67 -19.09 6.14
CA PRO A 116 -5.48 -17.90 6.40
C PRO A 116 -5.74 -17.04 5.15
N PHE A 117 -5.03 -17.28 4.03
CA PHE A 117 -5.31 -16.66 2.74
C PHE A 117 -6.52 -17.25 2.00
N LEU A 118 -6.97 -18.47 2.35
CA LEU A 118 -8.13 -19.15 1.72
C LEU A 118 -9.48 -18.66 2.26
N ASN A 119 -9.50 -18.01 3.43
CA ASN A 119 -10.72 -17.53 4.08
C ASN A 119 -11.30 -16.25 3.44
N CYS A 120 -10.61 -15.65 2.46
CA CYS A 120 -11.13 -14.49 1.77
C CYS A 120 -12.10 -14.84 0.62
N GLU A 121 -12.16 -16.13 0.23
CA GLU A 121 -13.03 -16.63 -0.85
C GLU A 121 -14.49 -16.85 -0.43
N SER A 122 -14.75 -17.02 0.88
CA SER A 122 -16.05 -17.46 1.43
C SER A 122 -17.03 -16.33 1.80
N SER A 123 -16.57 -15.08 1.90
CA SER A 123 -17.41 -13.98 2.37
C SER A 123 -17.98 -13.17 1.21
N LYS A 124 -19.30 -12.95 1.19
CA LYS A 124 -19.98 -11.98 0.29
C LYS A 124 -19.51 -10.52 0.46
N LEU A 125 -18.49 -10.28 1.29
CA LEU A 125 -17.70 -9.04 1.45
C LEU A 125 -16.41 -9.03 0.60
N SER A 126 -16.28 -9.94 -0.36
CA SER A 126 -15.06 -10.26 -1.13
C SER A 126 -14.38 -9.12 -1.88
N ASN A 127 -14.97 -7.93 -1.99
CA ASN A 127 -14.38 -6.77 -2.67
C ASN A 127 -13.50 -5.90 -1.75
N PHE A 128 -13.62 -6.01 -0.41
CA PHE A 128 -12.88 -5.14 0.51
C PHE A 128 -11.42 -5.58 0.71
N CYS A 129 -11.11 -6.89 0.76
CA CYS A 129 -9.71 -7.38 0.83
C CYS A 129 -9.07 -7.43 -0.59
N GLN A 130 -9.66 -6.86 -1.65
CA GLN A 130 -9.05 -6.88 -2.98
C GLN A 130 -8.06 -5.72 -3.16
N SER A 131 -6.88 -6.02 -3.70
CA SER A 131 -5.95 -4.96 -4.09
C SER A 131 -6.54 -4.06 -5.18
N ASN A 132 -6.63 -2.76 -4.92
CA ASN A 132 -7.03 -1.72 -5.87
C ASN A 132 -5.90 -0.72 -6.18
N CYS A 133 -4.75 -0.88 -5.52
CA CYS A 133 -3.54 -0.08 -5.71
C CYS A 133 -2.32 -0.97 -5.97
N GLN A 134 -1.32 -0.39 -6.65
CA GLN A 134 -0.01 -0.99 -6.87
C GLN A 134 1.11 -0.08 -6.38
N ALA A 135 2.15 -0.69 -5.84
CA ALA A 135 3.39 -0.01 -5.49
C ALA A 135 4.38 -0.11 -6.66
N THR A 136 4.88 1.03 -7.12
CA THR A 136 5.83 1.13 -8.24
C THR A 136 7.06 1.91 -7.82
N SER A 137 8.25 1.41 -8.14
CA SER A 137 9.48 2.16 -7.93
C SER A 137 9.67 3.21 -9.02
N ILE A 138 9.83 4.47 -8.65
CA ILE A 138 10.15 5.55 -9.57
C ILE A 138 11.56 6.09 -9.29
N LEU A 139 12.28 6.49 -10.34
CA LEU A 139 13.59 7.14 -10.21
C LEU A 139 13.39 8.65 -10.02
N THR A 140 14.01 9.18 -8.98
CA THR A 140 13.91 10.59 -8.57
C THR A 140 15.32 11.14 -8.38
N GLY A 141 15.90 11.64 -9.47
CA GLY A 141 17.34 11.94 -9.51
C GLY A 141 18.16 10.68 -9.31
N SER A 142 18.99 10.64 -8.27
CA SER A 142 19.85 9.49 -7.92
C SER A 142 19.21 8.48 -6.96
N ARG A 143 18.03 8.77 -6.41
CA ARG A 143 17.34 7.92 -5.43
C ARG A 143 16.09 7.30 -6.04
N LYS A 144 15.78 6.07 -5.66
CA LYS A 144 14.49 5.44 -5.99
C LYS A 144 13.48 5.81 -4.89
N LYS A 145 12.26 6.17 -5.29
CA LYS A 145 11.12 6.31 -4.40
C LYS A 145 10.07 5.28 -4.75
N ILE A 146 9.17 4.99 -3.81
CA ILE A 146 8.02 4.12 -4.03
C ILE A 146 6.78 5.00 -4.17
N LEU A 147 6.07 4.83 -5.27
CA LEU A 147 4.81 5.49 -5.57
C LEU A 147 3.68 4.47 -5.46
N ILE A 148 2.65 4.79 -4.68
CA ILE A 148 1.40 4.05 -4.67
C ILE A 148 0.46 4.71 -5.68
N GLN A 149 -0.02 3.93 -6.63
CA GLN A 149 -0.95 4.39 -7.68
C GLN A 149 -2.10 3.39 -7.82
N THR A 150 -3.24 3.86 -8.31
CA THR A 150 -4.44 3.06 -8.47
C THR A 150 -4.29 2.05 -9.63
N GLU A 151 -4.78 0.81 -9.45
CA GLU A 151 -4.84 -0.21 -10.51
C GLU A 151 -6.13 -0.12 -11.36
N ARG A 152 -7.15 0.55 -10.83
CA ARG A 152 -8.46 0.77 -11.46
C ARG A 152 -9.04 2.09 -10.98
N ILE A 153 -10.23 2.44 -11.49
CA ILE A 153 -11.01 3.55 -10.92
C ILE A 153 -11.35 3.21 -9.47
N ILE A 154 -11.17 4.18 -8.57
CA ILE A 154 -11.52 4.10 -7.15
C ILE A 154 -12.60 5.13 -6.88
N THR A 155 -13.70 4.72 -6.25
CA THR A 155 -14.80 5.63 -5.93
C THR A 155 -14.50 6.41 -4.65
N GLU A 156 -15.21 7.53 -4.45
CA GLU A 156 -15.21 8.21 -3.15
C GLU A 156 -15.67 7.24 -2.04
N GLY A 157 -15.02 7.28 -0.89
CA GLY A 157 -15.29 6.42 0.26
C GLY A 157 -14.70 5.01 0.19
N GLU A 158 -14.02 4.63 -0.89
CA GLU A 158 -13.38 3.32 -1.02
C GLU A 158 -12.06 3.23 -0.23
N GLU A 159 -11.79 2.10 0.42
CA GLU A 159 -10.52 1.82 1.12
C GLU A 159 -9.42 1.48 0.11
N PHE A 160 -8.26 2.15 0.19
CA PHE A 160 -7.09 1.78 -0.58
C PHE A 160 -6.44 0.52 0.00
N ALA A 161 -6.06 -0.41 -0.87
CA ALA A 161 -5.38 -1.65 -0.51
C ALA A 161 -4.40 -2.11 -1.61
N TYR A 162 -3.23 -2.64 -1.23
CA TYR A 162 -2.25 -3.20 -2.19
C TYR A 162 -1.65 -4.53 -1.72
N ASP A 163 -1.09 -5.29 -2.67
CA ASP A 163 -0.41 -6.55 -2.38
C ASP A 163 0.97 -6.27 -1.73
N TYR A 164 1.13 -6.61 -0.44
CA TYR A 164 2.40 -6.44 0.29
C TYR A 164 3.46 -7.47 -0.14
N GLY A 165 3.08 -8.48 -0.92
CA GLY A 165 3.95 -9.54 -1.40
C GLY A 165 3.97 -10.79 -0.51
N LYS A 166 4.35 -11.92 -1.13
CA LYS A 166 4.19 -13.30 -0.65
C LYS A 166 4.95 -13.69 0.63
N LYS A 167 5.74 -12.80 1.23
CA LYS A 167 6.63 -13.14 2.36
C LYS A 167 6.01 -12.90 3.73
N LYS A 168 4.92 -12.17 3.81
CA LYS A 168 4.31 -11.77 5.07
C LYS A 168 3.03 -12.60 5.24
N VAL A 169 2.95 -13.36 6.32
CA VAL A 169 1.73 -14.08 6.69
C VAL A 169 0.80 -13.05 7.33
N PHE A 170 -0.27 -12.69 6.62
CA PHE A 170 -1.30 -11.80 7.13
C PHE A 170 -2.53 -12.61 7.50
N THR A 171 -3.10 -12.34 8.68
CA THR A 171 -4.47 -12.73 8.96
C THR A 171 -5.38 -11.65 8.38
N CYS A 172 -5.91 -11.84 7.16
CA CYS A 172 -6.97 -10.95 6.64
C CYS A 172 -8.23 -11.22 7.46
N ASN A 173 -8.69 -10.25 8.26
CA ASN A 173 -9.83 -10.38 9.18
C ASN A 173 -11.19 -10.10 8.51
N CYS A 174 -11.29 -10.27 7.18
CA CYS A 174 -12.47 -9.87 6.42
C CYS A 174 -13.76 -10.64 6.76
N GLU A 175 -13.66 -11.76 7.49
CA GLU A 175 -14.83 -12.57 7.85
C GLU A 175 -15.58 -12.10 9.12
N PHE A 176 -15.07 -11.11 9.89
CA PHE A 176 -15.54 -10.92 11.29
C PHE A 176 -16.48 -9.75 11.60
N ARG A 177 -17.02 -9.00 10.63
CA ARG A 177 -17.92 -7.86 10.92
C ARG A 177 -19.17 -7.73 10.05
N GLY A 178 -19.89 -8.83 9.88
CA GLY A 178 -21.35 -8.75 9.70
C GLY A 178 -22.03 -8.70 11.06
N ARG A 179 -22.41 -7.50 11.52
CA ARG A 179 -23.52 -7.32 12.47
C ARG A 179 -24.54 -6.41 11.81
#